data_AF-X6GKW3-F1
#
_entry.id   AF-X6GKW3-F1
#
_cell.length_a   1.000
_cell.length_b   1.000
_cell.length_c   1.000
_cell.angle_alpha   90.00
_cell.angle_beta   90.00
_cell.angle_gamma   90.00
#
_symmetry.space_group_name_H-M   'P 1'
#
loop_
_entity.id
_entity.type
_entity.pdbx_description
1 polymer ?
#
loop_
_entity_poly.entity_id
_entity_poly.type
_entity_poly.pdbx_seq_one_letter_code
_entity_poly.pdbx_strand_id
1 'polypeptide(L)'
;MANPPRRPTNPMAAAEAAFKPAKKPAAPARESAAAPNVRELVSIRIDRAVLDYFQGDGPGWQDRINDALRAMVEKRIVAEDDRPDDIT
;
A
#
# COMPACT_ATOMS: atom_id res chain seq x y z
N MET A 1 62.12 -4.73 -38.12
CA MET A 1 61.25 -5.67 -37.38
C MET A 1 59.81 -5.16 -37.46
N ALA A 2 58.90 -5.90 -38.09
CA ALA A 2 57.49 -5.54 -38.14
C ALA A 2 56.77 -6.19 -36.94
N ASN A 3 56.23 -5.38 -36.03
CA ASN A 3 55.41 -5.86 -34.93
C ASN A 3 53.93 -5.67 -35.32
N PRO A 4 53.13 -6.73 -35.53
CA PRO A 4 51.73 -6.57 -35.89
C PRO A 4 50.94 -5.92 -34.73
N PRO A 5 50.06 -4.93 -35.02
CA PRO A 5 49.26 -4.28 -34.00
C PRO A 5 48.34 -5.30 -33.31
N ARG A 6 48.43 -5.34 -31.98
CA ARG A 6 47.71 -6.24 -31.09
C ARG A 6 46.21 -6.16 -31.36
N ARG A 7 45.61 -7.30 -31.73
CA ARG A 7 44.17 -7.54 -31.85
C ARG A 7 43.45 -6.98 -30.60
N PRO A 8 42.65 -5.89 -30.69
CA PRO A 8 41.79 -5.51 -29.59
C PRO A 8 40.70 -6.57 -29.45
N THR A 9 40.80 -7.29 -28.35
CA THR A 9 39.89 -8.31 -27.85
C THR A 9 38.45 -7.80 -27.80
N ASN A 10 37.64 -8.45 -28.62
CA ASN A 10 36.21 -8.77 -28.48
C ASN A 10 35.21 -7.61 -28.25
N PRO A 11 34.52 -7.12 -29.32
CA PRO A 11 33.47 -6.11 -29.20
C PRO A 11 32.23 -6.58 -28.41
N MET A 12 32.08 -7.90 -28.21
CA MET A 12 30.98 -8.48 -27.44
C MET A 12 31.05 -8.09 -25.96
N ALA A 13 32.27 -8.04 -25.38
CA ALA A 13 32.46 -7.72 -23.96
C ALA A 13 32.17 -6.24 -23.65
N ALA A 14 32.39 -5.34 -24.62
CA ALA A 14 32.05 -3.93 -24.49
C ALA A 14 30.53 -3.70 -24.54
N ALA A 15 29.79 -4.50 -25.32
CA ALA A 15 28.33 -4.40 -25.42
C ALA A 15 27.60 -4.90 -24.16
N GLU A 16 28.09 -5.97 -23.53
CA GLU A 16 27.51 -6.50 -22.29
C GLU A 16 27.69 -5.55 -21.09
N ALA A 17 28.77 -4.76 -21.06
CA ALA A 17 28.97 -3.73 -20.04
C ALA A 17 27.98 -2.56 -20.17
N ALA A 18 27.55 -2.24 -21.39
CA ALA A 18 26.61 -1.16 -21.68
C ALA A 18 25.15 -1.53 -21.37
N PHE A 19 24.81 -2.82 -21.32
CA PHE A 19 23.45 -3.33 -21.10
C PHE A 19 23.21 -3.87 -19.68
N LYS A 20 24.05 -3.50 -18.70
CA LYS A 20 23.80 -3.80 -17.29
C LYS A 20 22.62 -2.96 -16.79
N PRO A 21 21.49 -3.55 -16.37
CA PRO A 21 20.37 -2.78 -15.86
C PRO A 21 20.76 -2.14 -14.53
N ALA A 22 20.94 -0.82 -14.52
CA ALA A 22 21.10 -0.06 -13.29
C ALA A 22 19.86 -0.25 -12.41
N LYS A 23 20.05 -0.72 -11.18
CA LYS A 23 19.00 -0.81 -10.17
C LYS A 23 18.45 0.60 -9.95
N LYS A 24 17.23 0.86 -10.42
CA LYS A 24 16.53 2.13 -10.20
C LYS A 24 16.56 2.41 -8.69
N PRO A 25 17.09 3.56 -8.22
CA PRO A 25 16.96 3.92 -6.83
C PRO A 25 15.47 3.93 -6.49
N ALA A 26 15.10 3.25 -5.40
CA ALA A 26 13.75 3.29 -4.89
C ALA A 26 13.37 4.77 -4.74
N ALA A 27 12.28 5.16 -5.39
CA ALA A 27 11.76 6.51 -5.26
C ALA A 27 11.67 6.84 -3.76
N PRO A 28 12.09 8.05 -3.33
CA PRO A 28 11.92 8.45 -1.94
C PRO A 28 10.47 8.18 -1.57
N ALA A 29 10.26 7.51 -0.43
CA ALA A 29 8.93 7.30 0.10
C ALA A 29 8.27 8.67 0.12
N ARG A 30 7.32 8.89 -0.80
CA ARG A 30 6.51 10.10 -0.79
C ARG A 30 5.82 10.01 0.55
N GLU A 31 6.22 10.87 1.49
CA GLU A 31 5.45 11.14 2.68
C GLU A 31 4.09 11.56 2.16
N SER A 32 3.17 10.60 2.14
CA SER A 32 1.79 10.85 1.76
C SER A 32 1.29 11.81 2.81
N ALA A 33 1.23 13.09 2.42
CA ALA A 33 0.60 14.14 3.18
C ALA A 33 -0.65 13.55 3.81
N ALA A 34 -0.77 13.66 5.13
CA ALA A 34 -1.89 13.15 5.91
C ALA A 34 -3.17 13.84 5.43
N ALA A 35 -3.72 13.33 4.33
CA ALA A 35 -4.96 13.81 3.78
C ALA A 35 -6.08 13.41 4.76
N PRO A 36 -7.04 14.29 5.04
CA PRO A 36 -8.23 13.87 5.77
C PRO A 36 -8.87 12.75 4.94
N ASN A 37 -9.02 11.55 5.55
CA ASN A 37 -9.38 10.25 4.95
C ASN A 37 -8.25 9.29 4.56
N VAL A 38 -7.04 9.41 5.13
CA VAL A 38 -6.05 8.31 5.01
C VAL A 38 -6.60 7.06 5.70
N ARG A 39 -6.61 5.94 4.97
CA ARG A 39 -6.86 4.61 5.55
C ARG A 39 -5.54 4.09 6.11
N GLU A 40 -5.53 3.77 7.39
CA GLU A 40 -4.36 3.19 8.03
C GLU A 40 -4.43 1.66 7.95
N LEU A 41 -3.33 1.04 7.53
CA LEU A 41 -3.22 -0.42 7.53
C LEU A 41 -2.91 -0.89 8.95
N VAL A 42 -3.89 -1.51 9.58
CA VAL A 42 -3.77 -2.02 10.95
C VAL A 42 -4.04 -3.52 11.00
N SER A 43 -3.33 -4.20 11.89
CA SER A 43 -3.55 -5.62 12.18
C SER A 43 -4.57 -5.79 13.29
N ILE A 44 -5.82 -6.08 12.93
CA ILE A 44 -6.92 -6.35 13.88
C ILE A 44 -7.33 -7.83 13.84
N ARG A 45 -7.80 -8.35 14.98
CA ARG A 45 -8.40 -9.68 15.06
C ARG A 45 -9.89 -9.56 14.72
N ILE A 46 -10.36 -10.35 13.76
CA ILE A 46 -11.76 -10.40 13.35
C ILE A 46 -12.24 -11.85 13.43
N ASP A 47 -13.47 -12.04 13.91
CA ASP A 47 -14.09 -13.36 13.96
C ASP A 47 -14.24 -13.97 12.57
N ARG A 48 -14.07 -15.30 12.52
CA ARG A 48 -14.09 -16.03 11.25
C ARG A 48 -15.44 -15.93 10.54
N ALA A 49 -16.54 -16.05 11.28
CA ALA A 49 -17.89 -15.94 10.73
C ALA A 49 -18.15 -14.57 10.10
N VAL A 50 -17.63 -13.50 10.71
CA VAL A 50 -17.74 -12.14 10.19
C VAL A 50 -16.92 -11.99 8.91
N LEU A 51 -15.68 -12.50 8.90
CA LEU A 51 -14.83 -12.49 7.71
C LEU A 51 -15.47 -13.27 6.55
N ASP A 52 -16.00 -14.46 6.80
CA ASP A 52 -16.62 -15.30 5.78
C ASP A 52 -17.87 -14.63 5.19
N TYR A 53 -18.68 -13.95 6.01
CA TYR A 53 -19.81 -13.16 5.56
C TYR A 53 -19.39 -12.07 4.56
N PHE A 54 -18.42 -11.22 4.92
CA PHE A 54 -18.01 -10.13 4.04
C PHE A 54 -17.27 -10.61 2.78
N GLN A 55 -16.48 -11.68 2.90
CA GLN A 55 -15.76 -12.28 1.77
C GLN A 55 -16.70 -12.96 0.76
N GLY A 56 -17.83 -13.52 1.21
CA GLY A 56 -18.82 -14.16 0.35
C GLY A 56 -19.43 -13.24 -0.71
N ASP A 57 -19.55 -11.95 -0.40
CA ASP A 57 -20.06 -10.91 -1.31
C ASP A 57 -19.04 -10.51 -2.41
N GLY A 58 -17.84 -11.09 -2.43
CA GLY A 58 -16.83 -10.89 -3.48
C GLY A 58 -15.88 -9.72 -3.25
N PRO A 59 -15.22 -9.20 -4.32
CA PRO A 59 -14.23 -8.12 -4.23
C PRO A 59 -14.73 -6.89 -3.45
N GLY A 60 -13.83 -6.16 -2.80
CA GLY A 60 -14.17 -4.98 -1.98
C GLY A 60 -14.73 -5.31 -0.58
N TRP A 61 -14.60 -6.56 -0.12
CA TRP A 61 -15.07 -6.95 1.22
C TRP A 61 -14.44 -6.16 2.38
N GLN A 62 -13.19 -5.70 2.20
CA GLN A 62 -12.51 -4.83 3.17
C GLN A 62 -13.08 -3.40 3.21
N ASP A 63 -13.68 -2.94 2.12
CA ASP A 63 -14.35 -1.63 2.10
C ASP A 63 -15.69 -1.75 2.83
N ARG A 64 -16.45 -2.81 2.57
CA ARG A 64 -17.74 -3.07 3.25
C ARG A 64 -17.59 -3.20 4.76
N ILE A 65 -16.58 -3.90 5.24
CA ILE A 65 -16.33 -4.01 6.69
C ILE A 65 -15.96 -2.65 7.29
N ASN A 66 -15.18 -1.83 6.58
CA ASN A 66 -14.82 -0.49 7.00
C ASN A 66 -16.04 0.45 7.03
N ASP A 67 -16.93 0.35 6.04
CA ASP A 67 -18.18 1.12 6.00
C ASP A 67 -19.13 0.75 7.15
N ALA A 68 -19.22 -0.54 7.49
CA ALA A 68 -19.99 -1.01 8.65
C ALA A 68 -19.43 -0.43 9.97
N LEU A 69 -18.10 -0.40 10.11
CA LEU A 69 -17.45 0.21 11.27
C LEU A 69 -17.73 1.72 11.34
N ARG A 70 -17.66 2.44 10.21
CA ARG A 70 -18.00 3.86 10.13
C ARG A 70 -19.45 4.13 10.52
N ALA A 71 -20.39 3.34 10.01
CA ALA A 71 -21.81 3.47 10.36
C ALA A 71 -22.05 3.27 11.87
N MET A 72 -21.33 2.35 12.50
CA MET A 72 -21.40 2.16 13.95
C MET A 72 -20.86 3.37 14.74
N VAL A 73 -19.74 3.95 14.29
CA VAL A 73 -19.18 5.16 14.91
C VAL A 73 -20.13 6.34 14.75
N GLU A 74 -20.67 6.56 13.56
CA GLU A 74 -21.65 7.61 13.28
C GLU A 74 -22.90 7.45 14.17
N LYS A 75 -23.46 6.23 14.23
CA LYS A 75 -24.59 5.92 15.10
C LYS A 75 -24.29 6.24 16.56
N ARG A 76 -23.07 5.97 17.03
CA ARG A 76 -22.66 6.28 18.40
C ARG A 76 -22.54 7.78 18.63
N ILE A 77 -21.98 8.53 17.69
CA ILE A 77 -21.84 10.00 17.79
C ILE A 77 -23.22 10.63 17.88
N VAL A 78 -24.14 10.28 16.96
CA VAL A 78 -25.52 10.79 16.96
C VAL A 78 -26.24 10.43 18.26
N ALA A 79 -26.05 9.22 18.79
CA ALA A 79 -26.65 8.82 20.06
C ALA A 79 -26.01 9.51 21.28
N GLU A 80 -24.79 10.02 21.17
CA GLU A 80 -24.15 10.82 22.23
C GLU A 80 -24.72 12.25 22.24
N ASP A 81 -24.85 12.85 21.06
CA ASP A 81 -25.39 14.21 20.92
C ASP A 81 -26.87 14.31 21.34
N ASP A 82 -27.63 13.22 21.20
CA ASP A 82 -29.04 13.13 21.62
C ASP A 82 -29.21 12.77 23.10
N ARG A 83 -28.12 12.65 23.88
CA ARG A 83 -28.18 12.60 25.35
C ARG A 83 -28.02 14.02 25.88
N PRO A 84 -29.11 14.80 26.04
CA PRO A 84 -29.00 16.10 26.69
C PRO A 84 -28.47 15.87 28.09
N ASP A 85 -27.64 16.80 28.56
CA ASP A 85 -26.98 16.81 29.84
C ASP A 85 -27.91 16.43 31.01
N ASP A 86 -28.07 15.14 31.28
CA ASP A 86 -28.69 14.62 32.52
C ASP A 86 -27.63 14.59 33.62
N ILE A 87 -26.93 15.72 33.74
CA ILE A 87 -26.05 16.08 34.85
C ILE A 87 -26.46 17.52 35.24
N THR A 88 -27.50 17.61 36.05
CA THR A 88 -27.66 18.69 37.04
C THR A 88 -27.89 18.06 38.39
#